data_AF-A0A2N2IWL7-F1
#
_entry.id   AF-A0A2N2IWL7-F1
#
_cell.length_a   1.000
_cell.length_b   1.000
_cell.length_c   1.000
_cell.angle_alpha   90.00
_cell.angle_beta   90.00
_cell.angle_gamma   90.00
#
_symmetry.space_group_name_H-M   'P 1'
#
loop_
_entity.id
_entity.type
_entity.pdbx_description
1 polymer ?
#
loop_
_entity_poly.entity_id
_entity_poly.type
_entity_poly.pdbx_seq_one_letter_code
_entity_poly.pdbx_strand_id
1 'polypeptide(L)'
;MNRFNNKYGAIALVGLAALYMIISLATGRSAASEPPPNLAPAEAAVDVWQATALLAQRGDAAVVVDVRPREQFELYHVARSVSKPGASAGAVLDAVRGKAAVLIVADTDANASKLAGEIAAQDKAVAVHFLKEGVRAWYLTYVVPVPLFNEKPPPYGWTEAMAAARAFVNDGAGSPEDVVKAVGKLSTSGYAPTQLEGKKKPAAGGAKKKIAGGCG
;
A
#
# COMPACT_ATOMS: atom_id res chain seq x y z
N MET A 1 19.11 61.14 -17.98
CA MET A 1 19.48 59.86 -17.31
C MET A 1 18.85 59.86 -15.92
N ASN A 2 17.70 59.20 -15.75
CA ASN A 2 17.01 59.14 -14.46
C ASN A 2 17.71 58.12 -13.55
N ARG A 3 18.31 58.60 -12.45
CA ARG A 3 18.94 57.75 -11.43
C ARG A 3 17.84 57.11 -10.60
N PHE A 4 17.76 55.78 -10.64
CA PHE A 4 16.84 55.00 -9.82
C PHE A 4 17.14 55.26 -8.33
N ASN A 5 16.14 55.62 -7.56
CA ASN A 5 16.32 55.92 -6.13
C ASN A 5 16.19 54.63 -5.33
N ASN A 6 17.33 54.16 -4.83
CA ASN A 6 17.49 52.88 -4.13
C ASN A 6 16.56 52.69 -2.93
N LYS A 7 16.05 53.77 -2.32
CA LYS A 7 15.08 53.68 -1.22
C LYS A 7 13.74 53.11 -1.66
N TYR A 8 13.25 53.50 -2.84
CA TYR A 8 12.00 52.95 -3.39
C TYR A 8 12.16 51.51 -3.86
N GLY A 9 13.34 51.15 -4.37
CA GLY A 9 13.67 49.77 -4.72
C GLY A 9 13.62 48.83 -3.51
N ALA A 10 14.21 49.24 -2.39
CA ALA A 10 14.22 48.43 -1.16
C ALA A 10 12.81 48.23 -0.58
N ILE A 11 11.99 49.29 -0.54
CA ILE A 11 10.61 49.21 -0.02
C ILE A 11 9.75 48.31 -0.90
N ALA A 12 9.86 48.41 -2.23
CA ALA A 12 9.12 47.55 -3.14
C ALA A 12 9.50 46.08 -3.00
N LEU A 13 10.79 45.77 -2.79
CA LEU A 13 11.29 44.41 -2.68
C LEU A 13 10.84 43.74 -1.37
N VAL A 14 10.90 44.46 -0.25
CA VAL A 14 10.39 43.96 1.04
C VAL A 14 8.87 43.78 1.01
N GLY A 15 8.14 44.73 0.42
CA GLY A 15 6.69 44.62 0.25
C GLY A 15 6.27 43.41 -0.59
N LEU A 16 6.97 43.16 -1.69
CA LEU A 16 6.74 41.97 -2.53
C LEU A 16 7.08 40.66 -1.81
N ALA A 17 8.16 40.62 -1.04
CA ALA A 17 8.53 39.43 -0.27
C ALA A 17 7.50 39.10 0.82
N ALA A 18 7.00 40.11 1.53
CA ALA A 18 5.96 39.95 2.54
C ALA A 18 4.63 39.49 1.91
N LEU A 19 4.24 40.09 0.78
CA LEU A 19 3.04 39.69 0.05
C LEU A 19 3.16 38.25 -0.47
N TYR A 20 4.32 37.86 -1.00
CA TYR A 20 4.59 36.49 -1.44
C TYR A 20 4.51 35.49 -0.28
N MET A 21 5.02 35.84 0.90
CA MET A 21 4.95 34.99 2.10
C MET A 21 3.49 34.81 2.58
N ILE A 22 2.68 35.88 2.59
CA ILE A 22 1.26 35.82 2.95
C ILE A 22 0.47 34.98 1.95
N ILE A 23 0.70 35.17 0.64
CA ILE A 23 0.06 34.36 -0.40
C ILE A 23 0.47 32.89 -0.27
N SER A 24 1.75 32.60 0.02
CA SER A 24 2.23 31.23 0.20
C SER A 24 1.62 30.55 1.43
N LEU A 25 1.41 31.29 2.53
CA LEU A 25 0.73 30.80 3.72
C LEU A 25 -0.78 30.60 3.50
N ALA A 26 -1.43 31.54 2.82
CA ALA A 26 -2.87 31.50 2.54
C ALA A 26 -3.24 30.43 1.50
N THR A 27 -2.33 30.14 0.55
CA THR A 27 -2.54 29.09 -0.47
C THR A 27 -2.15 27.70 0.01
N GLY A 28 -1.77 27.54 1.29
CA GLY A 28 -1.67 26.22 1.92
C GLY A 28 -0.72 25.26 1.22
N ARG A 29 0.35 25.76 0.58
CA ARG A 29 1.46 24.92 0.10
C ARG A 29 2.31 24.48 1.30
N SER A 30 1.70 23.75 2.22
CA SER A 30 2.44 22.96 3.19
C SER A 30 3.34 21.98 2.43
N ALA A 31 4.54 21.83 2.96
CA ALA A 31 5.64 21.05 2.41
C ALA A 31 5.35 19.54 2.39
N ALA A 32 4.43 19.13 1.51
CA ALA A 32 4.19 17.74 1.14
C ALA A 32 3.75 17.70 -0.34
N SER A 33 4.55 18.32 -1.21
CA SER A 33 4.45 18.10 -2.66
C SER A 33 5.38 16.94 -3.06
N GLU A 34 5.43 15.89 -2.25
CA GLU A 34 5.76 14.60 -2.85
C GLU A 34 4.59 14.28 -3.78
N PRO A 35 4.84 13.97 -5.07
CA PRO A 35 3.78 13.53 -5.95
C PRO A 35 3.03 12.40 -5.23
N PRO A 36 1.68 12.41 -5.24
CA PRO A 36 0.92 11.37 -4.56
C PRO A 36 1.46 10.02 -5.03
N PRO A 37 1.68 9.07 -4.10
CA PRO A 37 2.25 7.79 -4.45
C PRO A 37 1.47 7.23 -5.63
N ASN A 38 2.19 6.82 -6.68
CA ASN A 38 1.53 6.22 -7.83
C ASN A 38 1.01 4.84 -7.40
N LEU A 39 -0.26 4.80 -7.02
CA LEU A 39 -0.96 3.58 -6.64
C LEU A 39 -1.50 2.84 -7.87
N ALA A 40 -1.34 3.40 -9.07
CA ALA A 40 -1.69 2.70 -10.30
C ALA A 40 -0.71 1.53 -10.49
N PRO A 41 -1.22 0.31 -10.70
CA PRO A 41 -0.37 -0.85 -10.93
C PRO A 41 0.39 -0.71 -12.25
N ALA A 42 1.72 -0.61 -12.17
CA ALA A 42 2.60 -0.68 -13.34
C ALA A 42 2.80 -2.12 -13.85
N GLU A 43 2.54 -3.09 -12.97
CA GLU A 43 2.71 -4.53 -13.20
C GLU A 43 1.42 -5.29 -12.86
N ALA A 44 1.31 -6.54 -13.33
CA ALA A 44 0.20 -7.41 -12.94
C ALA A 44 0.25 -7.76 -11.45
N ALA A 45 1.44 -7.81 -10.84
CA ALA A 45 1.61 -8.01 -9.40
C ALA A 45 1.27 -6.73 -8.64
N VAL A 46 0.34 -6.82 -7.69
CA VAL A 46 -0.04 -5.70 -6.82
C VAL A 46 0.12 -6.07 -5.35
N ASP A 47 0.67 -5.15 -4.56
CA ASP A 47 0.65 -5.30 -3.11
C ASP A 47 -0.76 -5.04 -2.52
N VAL A 48 -0.90 -5.21 -1.21
CA VAL A 48 -2.19 -5.05 -0.51
C VAL A 48 -2.75 -3.63 -0.65
N TRP A 49 -1.87 -2.62 -0.65
CA TRP A 49 -2.26 -1.22 -0.76
C TRP A 49 -2.74 -0.91 -2.17
N GLN A 50 -1.95 -1.25 -3.19
CA GLN A 50 -2.33 -1.10 -4.59
C GLN A 50 -3.62 -1.87 -4.90
N ALA A 51 -3.77 -3.09 -4.40
CA ALA A 51 -4.99 -3.88 -4.53
C ALA A 51 -6.21 -3.16 -3.91
N THR A 52 -6.06 -2.60 -2.71
CA THR A 52 -7.14 -1.88 -2.03
C THR A 52 -7.54 -0.61 -2.79
N ALA A 53 -6.56 0.17 -3.26
CA ALA A 53 -6.81 1.35 -4.08
C ALA A 53 -7.50 1.00 -5.40
N LEU A 54 -7.07 -0.09 -6.06
CA LEU A 54 -7.70 -0.59 -7.27
C LEU A 54 -9.17 -0.95 -7.03
N LEU A 55 -9.46 -1.70 -5.96
CA LEU A 55 -10.83 -2.09 -5.62
C LEU A 55 -11.70 -0.88 -5.30
N ALA A 56 -11.16 0.11 -4.59
CA ALA A 56 -11.87 1.36 -4.28
C ALA A 56 -12.21 2.16 -5.55
N GLN A 57 -11.22 2.37 -6.42
CA GLN A 57 -11.39 3.16 -7.65
C GLN A 57 -12.34 2.51 -8.66
N ARG A 58 -12.35 1.17 -8.72
CA ARG A 58 -13.18 0.43 -9.67
C ARG A 58 -14.55 0.07 -9.11
N GLY A 59 -14.70 0.03 -7.79
CA GLY A 59 -15.94 -0.36 -7.12
C GLY A 59 -16.47 -1.69 -7.66
N ASP A 60 -17.75 -1.72 -8.06
CA ASP A 60 -18.41 -2.90 -8.58
C ASP A 60 -17.90 -3.36 -9.96
N ALA A 61 -17.09 -2.54 -10.65
CA ALA A 61 -16.43 -2.91 -11.89
C ALA A 61 -15.16 -3.77 -11.67
N ALA A 62 -14.71 -3.96 -10.42
CA ALA A 62 -13.66 -4.91 -10.08
C ALA A 62 -14.23 -6.11 -9.29
N VAL A 63 -13.54 -7.24 -9.40
CA VAL A 63 -13.86 -8.45 -8.64
C VAL A 63 -12.60 -9.15 -8.17
N VAL A 64 -12.64 -9.71 -6.96
CA VAL A 64 -11.57 -10.54 -6.44
C VAL A 64 -11.93 -12.00 -6.67
N VAL A 65 -11.05 -12.77 -7.31
CA VAL A 65 -11.25 -14.18 -7.58
C VAL A 65 -10.16 -14.97 -6.86
N ASP A 66 -10.57 -15.82 -5.92
CA ASP A 66 -9.66 -16.68 -5.17
C ASP A 66 -9.67 -18.08 -5.78
N VAL A 67 -8.53 -18.47 -6.35
CA VAL A 67 -8.36 -19.75 -7.06
C VAL A 67 -7.70 -20.82 -6.22
N ARG A 68 -7.44 -20.55 -4.94
CA ARG A 68 -6.88 -21.53 -4.00
C ARG A 68 -7.84 -22.70 -3.77
N PRO A 69 -7.35 -23.84 -3.25
CA PRO A 69 -8.21 -24.93 -2.81
C PRO A 69 -9.32 -24.44 -1.88
N ARG A 70 -10.50 -25.05 -2.01
CA ARG A 70 -11.71 -24.63 -1.29
C ARG A 70 -11.50 -24.59 0.21
N GLU A 71 -10.78 -25.58 0.74
CA GLU A 71 -10.48 -25.71 2.16
C GLU A 71 -9.66 -24.51 2.67
N GLN A 72 -8.75 -23.98 1.84
CA GLN A 72 -7.97 -22.79 2.21
C GLN A 72 -8.82 -21.51 2.16
N PHE A 73 -9.75 -21.42 1.22
CA PHE A 73 -10.69 -20.31 1.11
C PHE A 73 -11.63 -20.23 2.32
N GLU A 74 -12.15 -21.38 2.75
CA GLU A 74 -13.06 -21.49 3.91
C GLU A 74 -12.38 -21.13 5.23
N LEU A 75 -11.06 -21.39 5.36
CA LEU A 75 -10.30 -20.99 6.55
C LEU A 75 -10.12 -19.47 6.64
N TYR A 76 -9.68 -18.84 5.54
CA TYR A 76 -9.54 -17.39 5.45
C TYR A 76 -9.39 -16.98 3.98
N HIS A 77 -10.06 -15.89 3.60
CA HIS A 77 -10.07 -15.35 2.24
C HIS A 77 -10.12 -13.82 2.26
N VAL A 78 -9.87 -13.20 1.11
CA VAL A 78 -10.06 -11.75 0.93
C VAL A 78 -11.55 -11.44 1.00
N ALA A 79 -11.96 -10.44 1.78
CA ALA A 79 -13.36 -10.06 1.89
C ALA A 79 -13.97 -9.79 0.50
N ARG A 80 -15.22 -10.22 0.30
CA ARG A 80 -15.97 -10.10 -0.97
C ARG A 80 -15.37 -10.85 -2.17
N SER A 81 -14.38 -11.72 -1.95
CA SER A 81 -13.84 -12.56 -3.04
C SER A 81 -14.78 -13.70 -3.41
N VAL A 82 -14.72 -14.10 -4.68
CA VAL A 82 -15.44 -15.25 -5.22
C VAL A 82 -14.49 -16.45 -5.26
N SER A 83 -14.89 -17.56 -4.62
CA SER A 83 -14.13 -18.81 -4.66
C SER A 83 -14.27 -19.50 -6.02
N LYS A 84 -13.14 -19.80 -6.66
CA LYS A 84 -13.03 -20.55 -7.91
C LYS A 84 -11.83 -21.52 -7.86
N PRO A 85 -11.88 -22.56 -7.01
CA PRO A 85 -10.74 -23.43 -6.74
C PRO A 85 -10.18 -24.08 -8.00
N GLY A 86 -8.88 -23.91 -8.26
CA GLY A 86 -8.19 -24.49 -9.41
C GLY A 86 -8.70 -23.99 -10.77
N ALA A 87 -9.39 -22.85 -10.82
CA ALA A 87 -9.98 -22.35 -12.05
C ALA A 87 -8.92 -22.01 -13.10
N SER A 88 -9.26 -22.30 -14.36
CA SER A 88 -8.47 -21.98 -15.53
C SER A 88 -8.74 -20.56 -16.04
N ALA A 89 -7.93 -20.16 -17.03
CA ALA A 89 -8.14 -19.07 -17.98
C ALA A 89 -9.59 -18.60 -18.14
N GLY A 90 -10.32 -19.42 -18.92
CA GLY A 90 -11.69 -19.16 -19.31
C GLY A 90 -12.67 -19.20 -18.14
N ALA A 91 -12.44 -20.06 -17.14
CA ALA A 91 -13.33 -20.15 -15.99
C ALA A 91 -13.30 -18.86 -15.13
N VAL A 92 -12.13 -18.22 -15.04
CA VAL A 92 -12.02 -16.90 -14.41
C VAL A 92 -12.70 -15.84 -15.27
N LEU A 93 -12.46 -15.81 -16.59
CA LEU A 93 -13.10 -14.87 -17.51
C LEU A 93 -14.64 -14.94 -17.48
N ASP A 94 -15.19 -16.16 -17.43
CA ASP A 94 -16.62 -16.36 -17.30
C ASP A 94 -17.18 -15.81 -15.98
N ALA A 95 -16.41 -15.93 -14.89
CA ALA A 95 -16.80 -15.41 -13.58
C ALA A 95 -16.75 -13.87 -13.51
N VAL A 96 -15.91 -13.24 -14.33
CA VAL A 96 -15.70 -11.78 -14.35
C VAL A 96 -16.34 -11.08 -15.54
N ARG A 97 -17.26 -11.77 -16.25
CA ARG A 97 -17.94 -11.21 -17.42
C ARG A 97 -18.64 -9.88 -17.08
N GLY A 98 -18.34 -8.85 -17.86
CA GLY A 98 -18.87 -7.50 -17.65
C GLY A 98 -18.15 -6.70 -16.55
N LYS A 99 -17.07 -7.23 -15.97
CA LYS A 99 -16.17 -6.50 -15.07
C LYS A 99 -15.04 -5.88 -15.85
N ALA A 100 -14.58 -4.72 -15.41
CA ALA A 100 -13.46 -4.00 -16.00
C ALA A 100 -12.11 -4.47 -15.44
N ALA A 101 -12.09 -5.07 -14.25
CA ALA A 101 -10.87 -5.55 -13.61
C ALA A 101 -11.08 -6.82 -12.80
N VAL A 102 -10.03 -7.64 -12.71
CA VAL A 102 -9.97 -8.81 -11.84
C VAL A 102 -8.69 -8.78 -11.00
N LEU A 103 -8.83 -9.06 -9.70
CA LEU A 103 -7.73 -9.32 -8.79
C LEU A 103 -7.71 -10.80 -8.43
N ILE A 104 -6.65 -11.49 -8.84
CA ILE A 104 -6.47 -12.92 -8.63
C ILE A 104 -5.75 -13.16 -7.30
N VAL A 105 -6.27 -14.10 -6.51
CA VAL A 105 -5.61 -14.60 -5.30
C VAL A 105 -5.32 -16.08 -5.52
N ALA A 106 -4.04 -16.45 -5.48
CA ALA A 106 -3.59 -17.83 -5.62
C ALA A 106 -2.75 -18.25 -4.40
N ASP A 107 -2.33 -19.51 -4.41
CA ASP A 107 -1.47 -20.13 -3.39
C ASP A 107 -0.03 -19.61 -3.47
N THR A 108 0.46 -19.33 -4.68
CA THR A 108 1.79 -18.81 -4.94
C THR A 108 1.76 -17.70 -5.99
N ASP A 109 2.69 -16.75 -5.89
CA ASP A 109 2.85 -15.68 -6.87
C ASP A 109 3.16 -16.21 -8.28
N ALA A 110 3.86 -17.35 -8.38
CA ALA A 110 4.16 -17.99 -9.65
C ALA A 110 2.88 -18.49 -10.36
N ASN A 111 1.99 -19.16 -9.63
CA ASN A 111 0.70 -19.60 -10.16
C ASN A 111 -0.20 -18.41 -10.50
N ALA A 112 -0.22 -17.40 -9.62
CA ALA A 112 -0.99 -16.18 -9.83
C ALA A 112 -0.54 -15.43 -11.09
N SER A 113 0.77 -15.24 -11.26
CA SER A 113 1.36 -14.57 -12.41
C SER A 113 1.11 -15.32 -13.71
N LYS A 114 1.23 -16.66 -13.70
CA LYS A 114 0.93 -17.48 -14.87
C LYS A 114 -0.53 -17.32 -15.30
N LEU A 115 -1.45 -17.47 -14.35
CA LEU A 115 -2.88 -17.34 -14.61
C LEU A 115 -3.25 -15.92 -15.08
N ALA A 116 -2.69 -14.89 -14.46
CA ALA A 116 -2.88 -13.51 -14.88
C ALA A 116 -2.45 -13.28 -16.34
N GLY A 117 -1.30 -13.82 -16.74
CA GLY A 117 -0.81 -13.75 -18.11
C GLY A 117 -1.73 -14.48 -19.10
N GLU A 118 -2.24 -15.66 -18.74
CA GLU A 118 -3.18 -16.42 -19.56
C GLU A 118 -4.52 -15.69 -19.77
N ILE A 119 -5.05 -15.02 -18.73
CA ILE A 119 -6.27 -14.20 -18.83
C ILE A 119 -6.02 -12.99 -19.73
N ALA A 120 -4.94 -12.26 -19.48
CA ALA A 120 -4.59 -11.06 -20.25
C ALA A 120 -4.33 -11.36 -21.74
N ALA A 121 -3.86 -12.58 -22.05
CA ALA A 121 -3.70 -13.04 -23.43
C ALA A 121 -5.04 -13.35 -24.12
N GLN A 122 -6.06 -13.76 -23.36
CA GLN A 122 -7.39 -14.14 -23.87
C GLN A 122 -8.33 -12.94 -23.98
N ASP A 123 -8.28 -12.01 -23.02
CA ASP A 123 -9.12 -10.81 -23.01
C ASP A 123 -8.31 -9.58 -22.60
N LYS A 124 -8.14 -8.66 -23.57
CA LYS A 124 -7.40 -7.40 -23.37
C LYS A 124 -8.26 -6.29 -22.79
N ALA A 125 -9.58 -6.47 -22.71
CA ALA A 125 -10.50 -5.47 -22.17
C ALA A 125 -10.55 -5.51 -20.63
N VAL A 126 -10.23 -6.66 -20.02
CA VAL A 126 -10.18 -6.82 -18.57
C VAL A 126 -8.80 -6.47 -18.06
N ALA A 127 -8.70 -5.54 -17.12
CA ALA A 127 -7.46 -5.29 -16.40
C ALA A 127 -7.19 -6.44 -15.42
N VAL A 128 -6.09 -7.17 -15.61
CA VAL A 128 -5.77 -8.35 -14.83
C VAL A 128 -4.63 -8.06 -13.88
N HIS A 129 -4.89 -8.28 -12.58
CA HIS A 129 -3.89 -8.16 -11.54
C HIS A 129 -3.91 -9.40 -10.64
N PHE A 130 -2.84 -9.63 -9.89
CA PHE A 130 -2.81 -10.62 -8.83
C PHE A 130 -2.23 -10.05 -7.55
N LEU A 131 -2.76 -10.53 -6.42
CA LEU A 131 -2.31 -10.11 -5.10
C LEU A 131 -0.99 -10.79 -4.76
N LYS A 132 0.08 -9.99 -4.72
CA LYS A 132 1.42 -10.44 -4.31
C LYS A 132 1.39 -10.96 -2.88
N GLU A 133 2.06 -12.08 -2.65
CA GLU A 133 2.03 -12.84 -1.38
C GLU A 133 0.62 -13.34 -0.97
N GLY A 134 -0.34 -13.28 -1.90
CA GLY A 134 -1.69 -13.80 -1.78
C GLY A 134 -2.45 -13.32 -0.55
N VAL A 135 -3.35 -14.17 -0.07
CA VAL A 135 -4.20 -13.86 1.08
C VAL A 135 -3.41 -13.66 2.38
N ARG A 136 -2.18 -14.19 2.48
CA ARG A 136 -1.35 -14.06 3.68
C ARG A 136 -0.99 -12.59 3.90
N ALA A 137 -0.54 -11.89 2.86
CA ALA A 137 -0.25 -10.46 2.98
C ALA A 137 -1.50 -9.66 3.34
N TRP A 138 -2.66 -9.99 2.73
CA TRP A 138 -3.93 -9.35 3.09
C TRP A 138 -4.26 -9.50 4.58
N TYR A 139 -4.15 -10.72 5.10
CA TYR A 139 -4.49 -11.06 6.47
C TYR A 139 -3.55 -10.38 7.48
N LEU A 140 -2.24 -10.37 7.21
CA LEU A 140 -1.25 -9.69 8.04
C LEU A 140 -1.47 -8.18 8.07
N THR A 141 -1.96 -7.60 6.97
CA THR A 141 -2.24 -6.17 6.88
C THR A 141 -3.51 -5.77 7.63
N TYR A 142 -4.63 -6.47 7.40
CA TYR A 142 -5.94 -6.01 7.87
C TYR A 142 -6.48 -6.73 9.10
N VAL A 143 -6.15 -8.01 9.32
CA VAL A 143 -6.75 -8.79 10.40
C VAL A 143 -5.81 -8.88 11.59
N VAL A 144 -4.53 -9.15 11.35
CA VAL A 144 -3.52 -9.34 12.39
C VAL A 144 -2.42 -8.28 12.22
N PRO A 145 -2.76 -6.98 12.39
CA PRO A 145 -1.80 -5.89 12.25
C PRO A 145 -0.88 -5.84 13.46
N VAL A 146 -0.25 -6.94 13.86
CA VAL A 146 0.35 -6.95 15.19
C VAL A 146 1.69 -6.24 15.11
N PRO A 147 1.88 -5.13 15.83
CA PRO A 147 3.21 -4.61 16.11
C PRO A 147 3.83 -5.53 17.16
N LEU A 148 4.06 -6.81 16.85
CA LEU A 148 4.68 -7.70 17.84
C LEU A 148 6.10 -7.23 18.18
N PHE A 149 6.73 -6.46 17.29
CA PHE A 149 8.15 -6.16 17.37
C PHE A 149 8.54 -4.73 16.95
N ASN A 150 7.57 -3.84 16.68
CA ASN A 150 7.90 -2.45 16.35
C ASN A 150 7.80 -1.57 17.61
N GLU A 151 8.94 -1.16 18.15
CA GLU A 151 9.03 -0.29 19.32
C GLU A 151 8.63 1.17 18.99
N LYS A 152 8.51 1.53 17.70
CA LYS A 152 8.12 2.88 17.28
C LYS A 152 6.60 3.03 17.27
N PRO A 153 6.06 4.14 17.81
CA PRO A 153 4.64 4.44 17.68
C PRO A 153 4.26 4.65 16.20
N PRO A 154 3.00 4.39 15.82
CA PRO A 154 2.54 4.65 14.48
C PRO A 154 2.65 6.16 14.16
N PRO A 155 2.99 6.53 12.91
CA PRO A 155 3.10 7.93 12.53
C PRO A 155 1.74 8.63 12.57
N TYR A 156 1.77 9.96 12.63
CA TYR A 156 0.56 10.77 12.74
C TYR A 156 -0.48 10.44 11.66
N GLY A 157 -1.71 10.16 12.09
CA GLY A 157 -2.85 9.88 11.23
C GLY A 157 -2.80 8.51 10.52
N TRP A 158 -1.92 7.60 10.96
CA TRP A 158 -1.87 6.22 10.47
C TRP A 158 -3.08 5.42 10.93
N THR A 159 -3.51 5.59 12.18
CA THR A 159 -4.65 4.87 12.77
C THR A 159 -5.95 5.18 12.03
N GLU A 160 -6.18 6.44 11.70
CA GLU A 160 -7.34 6.93 10.95
C GLU A 160 -7.31 6.40 9.51
N ALA A 161 -6.14 6.41 8.88
CA ALA A 161 -5.97 5.83 7.55
C ALA A 161 -6.22 4.32 7.55
N MET A 162 -5.70 3.60 8.55
CA MET A 162 -5.94 2.16 8.72
C MET A 162 -7.41 1.86 8.98
N ALA A 163 -8.08 2.68 9.80
CA ALA A 163 -9.50 2.54 10.07
C ALA A 163 -10.34 2.73 8.79
N ALA A 164 -10.05 3.77 7.99
CA ALA A 164 -10.71 4.00 6.71
C ALA A 164 -10.49 2.85 5.72
N ALA A 165 -9.26 2.36 5.58
CA ALA A 165 -8.95 1.23 4.70
C ALA A 165 -9.67 -0.05 5.15
N ARG A 166 -9.74 -0.32 6.47
CA ARG A 166 -10.46 -1.49 7.01
C ARG A 166 -11.96 -1.40 6.83
N ALA A 167 -12.56 -0.24 7.09
CA ALA A 167 -13.99 -0.02 6.88
C ALA A 167 -14.37 -0.29 5.41
N PHE A 168 -13.53 0.12 4.47
CA PHE A 168 -13.72 -0.21 3.06
C PHE A 168 -13.58 -1.71 2.78
N VAL A 169 -12.49 -2.33 3.25
CA VAL A 169 -12.21 -3.75 2.97
C VAL A 169 -13.28 -4.67 3.56
N ASN A 170 -13.71 -4.42 4.79
CA ASN A 170 -14.64 -5.29 5.51
C ASN A 170 -16.09 -5.00 5.13
N ASP A 171 -16.46 -3.73 5.09
CA ASP A 171 -17.87 -3.31 5.02
C ASP A 171 -18.22 -2.64 3.68
N GLY A 172 -17.24 -2.42 2.80
CA GLY A 172 -17.44 -1.64 1.57
C GLY A 172 -17.73 -0.16 1.84
N ALA A 173 -17.40 0.34 3.03
CA ALA A 173 -17.72 1.70 3.46
C ALA A 173 -16.66 2.72 3.05
N GLY A 174 -17.06 4.00 2.97
CA GLY A 174 -16.19 5.12 2.63
C GLY A 174 -16.23 5.49 1.15
N SER A 175 -15.85 6.73 0.83
CA SER A 175 -15.72 7.18 -0.56
C SER A 175 -14.45 6.59 -1.19
N PRO A 176 -14.45 6.25 -2.50
CA PRO A 176 -13.25 5.82 -3.20
C PRO A 176 -12.06 6.77 -3.00
N GLU A 177 -12.29 8.07 -2.99
CA GLU A 177 -11.27 9.11 -2.84
C GLU A 177 -10.62 9.06 -1.45
N ASP A 178 -11.43 8.91 -0.39
CA ASP A 178 -10.94 8.83 0.98
C ASP A 178 -10.12 7.55 1.20
N VAL A 179 -10.57 6.44 0.62
CA VAL A 179 -9.87 5.16 0.70
C VAL A 179 -8.53 5.23 -0.01
N VAL A 180 -8.48 5.77 -1.24
CA VAL A 180 -7.24 5.95 -1.99
C VAL A 180 -6.26 6.85 -1.23
N LYS A 181 -6.75 7.94 -0.63
CA LYS A 181 -5.92 8.84 0.19
C LYS A 181 -5.38 8.15 1.44
N ALA A 182 -6.21 7.38 2.14
CA ALA A 182 -5.82 6.62 3.32
C ALA A 182 -4.74 5.58 2.97
N VAL A 183 -4.96 4.80 1.92
CA VAL A 183 -4.02 3.79 1.45
C VAL A 183 -2.70 4.39 0.96
N GLY A 184 -2.76 5.53 0.26
CA GLY A 184 -1.56 6.27 -0.14
C GLY A 184 -0.74 6.75 1.05
N LYS A 185 -1.40 7.15 2.15
CA LYS A 185 -0.71 7.49 3.39
C LYS A 185 -0.09 6.26 4.07
N LEU A 186 -0.77 5.12 4.05
CA LEU A 186 -0.25 3.87 4.62
C LEU A 186 0.99 3.39 3.85
N SER A 187 0.95 3.43 2.52
CA SER A 187 2.05 2.95 1.68
C SER A 187 3.33 3.80 1.81
N THR A 188 3.20 5.12 1.99
CA THR A 188 4.36 6.04 2.12
C THR A 188 4.88 6.19 3.54
N SER A 189 4.13 5.72 4.54
CA SER A 189 4.49 5.90 5.95
C SER A 189 5.80 5.23 6.37
N GLY A 190 6.29 4.25 5.58
CA GLY A 190 7.42 3.39 5.95
C GLY A 190 7.18 2.57 7.23
N TYR A 191 5.97 2.62 7.78
CA TYR A 191 5.59 1.95 9.01
C TYR A 191 5.08 0.55 8.68
N ALA A 192 5.96 -0.45 8.79
CA ALA A 192 5.64 -1.86 8.58
C ALA A 192 5.63 -2.59 9.94
N PRO A 193 4.51 -2.55 10.70
CA PRO A 193 4.44 -3.19 12.02
C PRO A 193 4.62 -4.71 11.97
N THR A 194 4.42 -5.30 10.79
CA THR A 194 4.53 -6.74 10.52
C THR A 194 5.96 -7.19 10.18
N GLN A 195 6.89 -6.28 9.91
CA GLN A 195 8.29 -6.65 9.70
C GLN A 195 8.97 -6.85 11.05
N LEU A 196 9.45 -8.06 11.29
CA LEU A 196 10.45 -8.33 12.31
C LEU A 196 11.69 -7.52 11.95
N GLU A 197 11.93 -6.39 12.63
CA GLU A 197 13.26 -5.78 12.64
C GLU A 197 14.19 -6.81 13.29
N GLY A 198 14.83 -7.63 12.46
CA GLY A 198 15.89 -8.52 12.90
C GLY A 198 16.98 -7.64 13.50
N LYS A 199 16.97 -7.46 14.82
CA LYS A 199 18.09 -6.85 15.54
C LYS A 199 19.33 -7.56 15.03
N LYS A 200 20.21 -6.83 14.34
CA LYS A 200 21.54 -7.32 13.93
C LYS A 200 22.07 -8.14 15.10
N LYS A 201 22.32 -9.43 14.89
CA LYS A 201 22.87 -10.33 15.90
C LYS A 201 24.03 -9.56 16.57
N PRO A 202 24.02 -9.33 17.90
CA PRO A 202 25.08 -8.57 18.53
C PRO A 202 26.40 -9.20 18.11
N ALA A 203 27.30 -8.40 17.56
CA ALA A 203 28.63 -8.87 17.18
C ALA A 203 29.18 -9.62 18.38
N ALA A 204 29.57 -10.88 18.18
CA ALA A 204 30.14 -11.70 19.23
C ALA A 204 31.40 -10.99 19.75
N GLY A 205 31.24 -10.19 20.81
CA GLY A 205 32.29 -9.50 21.51
C GLY A 205 33.14 -10.55 22.21
N GLY A 206 34.08 -11.13 21.48
CA GLY A 206 35.09 -12.04 21.97
C GLY A 206 36.06 -11.34 22.91
N ALA A 207 35.60 -10.92 24.09
CA ALA A 207 36.47 -10.63 25.21
C ALA A 207 36.61 -11.93 26.01
N LYS A 208 37.59 -12.77 25.65
CA LYS A 208 38.04 -13.89 26.49
C LYS A 208 38.58 -13.32 27.80
N LYS A 209 37.72 -13.19 28.82
CA LYS A 209 38.16 -12.98 30.20
C LYS A 209 38.82 -14.29 30.65
N LYS A 210 40.15 -14.32 30.68
CA LYS A 210 40.91 -15.42 31.29
C LYS A 210 40.51 -15.49 32.76
N ILE A 211 39.74 -16.51 33.12
CA ILE A 211 39.53 -16.89 34.51
C ILE A 211 40.81 -17.62 34.92
N ALA A 212 41.66 -16.95 35.70
CA ALA A 212 42.82 -17.58 36.32
C ALA A 212 42.30 -18.53 37.41
N GLY A 213 42.14 -19.80 37.05
CA GLY A 213 41.94 -20.89 38.00
C GLY A 213 43.29 -21.32 38.57
N GLY A 214 43.61 -20.82 39.76
CA GLY A 214 44.62 -21.45 40.62
C GLY A 214 43.98 -22.62 41.35
N CYS A 215 44.54 -23.82 41.16
CA CYS A 215 44.43 -24.99 42.03
C CYS A 215 45.64 -25.89 41.68
N GLY A 216 46.50 -26.15 42.66
CA GLY A 216 47.72 -26.96 42.54
C GLY A 216 48.84 -26.40 43.37
#